data_AF-A0A5M9GFM1-F1
#
_entry.id   AF-A0A5M9GFM1-F1
#
_cell.length_a   1.000
_cell.length_b   1.000
_cell.length_c   1.000
_cell.angle_alpha   90.00
_cell.angle_beta   90.00
_cell.angle_gamma   90.00
#
_symmetry.space_group_name_H-M   'P 1'
#
loop_
_entity.id
_entity.type
_entity.pdbx_description
1 polymer ?
#
loop_
_entity_poly.entity_id
_entity_poly.type
_entity_poly.pdbx_seq_one_letter_code
_entity_poly.pdbx_strand_id
1 'polypeptide(L)'
;MEIPKITLSPKAMREMLTELINEFIRIEKSVNGETYWSKSSSIRGQITLLTSFLNEKWEYKESEQSYFEFLIYIVNKYELKGVWRIEELIETKKPT
;
A
#
# COMPACT_ATOMS: atom_id res chain seq x y z
N MET A 1 15.59 13.59 -27.15
CA MET A 1 16.03 12.48 -26.27
C MET A 1 14.91 11.47 -26.22
N GLU A 2 15.20 10.19 -26.43
CA GLU A 2 14.20 9.15 -26.19
C GLU A 2 14.06 8.90 -24.69
N ILE A 3 12.84 8.61 -24.25
CA ILE A 3 12.55 8.28 -22.86
C ILE A 3 13.02 6.85 -22.62
N PRO A 4 13.82 6.58 -21.57
CA PRO A 4 14.33 5.24 -21.32
C PRO A 4 13.18 4.28 -20.97
N LYS A 5 13.20 3.09 -21.57
CA LYS A 5 12.30 1.99 -21.21
C LYS A 5 12.83 1.32 -19.94
N ILE A 6 11.97 1.25 -18.92
CA ILE A 6 12.25 0.53 -17.67
C ILE A 6 11.46 -0.77 -17.68
N THR A 7 12.11 -1.88 -17.38
CA THR A 7 11.45 -3.19 -17.20
C THR A 7 11.59 -3.61 -15.75
N LEU A 8 10.48 -3.77 -15.06
CA LEU A 8 10.46 -4.24 -13.67
C LEU A 8 10.19 -5.74 -13.65
N SER A 9 11.06 -6.49 -12.96
CA SER A 9 10.82 -7.92 -12.77
C SER A 9 9.65 -8.13 -11.80
N PRO A 10 8.88 -9.23 -11.94
CA PRO A 10 7.84 -9.55 -10.97
C PRO A 10 8.34 -9.64 -9.53
N LYS A 11 9.59 -10.12 -9.33
CA LYS A 11 10.23 -10.16 -8.02
C LYS A 11 10.45 -8.76 -7.45
N ALA A 12 11.04 -7.86 -8.24
CA ALA A 12 11.27 -6.48 -7.83
C ALA A 12 9.97 -5.75 -7.49
N MET A 13 8.90 -5.97 -8.28
CA MET A 13 7.57 -5.41 -7.99
C MET A 13 7.03 -5.87 -6.64
N ARG A 14 7.15 -7.17 -6.33
CA ARG A 14 6.71 -7.71 -5.03
C ARG A 14 7.52 -7.15 -3.88
N GLU A 15 8.84 -7.05 -4.02
CA GLU A 15 9.73 -6.49 -2.99
C GLU A 15 9.39 -5.02 -2.72
N MET A 16 9.26 -4.20 -3.77
CA MET A 16 8.88 -2.79 -3.64
C MET A 16 7.51 -2.61 -2.99
N LEU A 17 6.49 -3.38 -3.41
CA LEU A 17 5.17 -3.31 -2.79
C LEU A 17 5.22 -3.74 -1.31
N THR A 18 5.98 -4.78 -0.98
CA THR A 18 6.17 -5.24 0.39
C THR A 18 6.77 -4.14 1.27
N GLU A 19 7.84 -3.50 0.80
CA GLU A 19 8.52 -2.41 1.52
C GLU A 19 7.59 -1.22 1.76
N LEU A 20 6.87 -0.79 0.73
CA LEU A 20 5.97 0.36 0.84
C LEU A 20 4.77 0.08 1.76
N ILE A 21 4.19 -1.11 1.68
CA ILE A 21 3.08 -1.51 2.56
C ILE A 21 3.55 -1.60 4.01
N ASN A 22 4.75 -2.13 4.27
CA ASN A 22 5.34 -2.14 5.60
C ASN A 22 5.62 -0.74 6.13
N GLU A 23 6.10 0.17 5.29
CA GLU A 23 6.30 1.56 5.68
C GLU A 23 4.97 2.27 5.97
N PHE A 24 3.93 2.00 5.20
CA PHE A 24 2.58 2.46 5.50
C PHE A 24 2.10 1.95 6.87
N ILE A 25 2.24 0.64 7.15
CA ILE A 25 1.91 0.05 8.46
C ILE A 25 2.68 0.76 9.59
N ARG A 26 3.98 1.00 9.39
CA ARG A 26 4.81 1.70 10.37
C ARG A 26 4.31 3.12 10.61
N ILE A 27 3.94 3.85 9.55
CA ILE A 27 3.40 5.21 9.64
C ILE A 27 2.10 5.20 10.45
N GLU A 28 1.14 4.35 10.11
CA GLU A 28 -0.15 4.25 10.80
C GLU A 28 -0.01 3.90 12.29
N LYS A 29 0.99 3.10 12.66
CA LYS A 29 1.22 2.67 14.05
C LYS A 29 2.05 3.64 14.89
N SER A 30 2.91 4.45 14.28
CA SER A 30 3.97 5.17 15.02
C SER A 30 4.05 6.68 14.77
N VAL A 31 3.41 7.19 13.72
CA VAL A 31 3.50 8.61 13.37
C VAL A 31 2.21 9.30 13.79
N ASN A 32 2.35 10.33 14.62
CA ASN A 32 1.24 11.14 15.13
C ASN A 32 1.45 12.62 14.75
N GLY A 33 0.38 13.41 14.89
CA GLY A 33 0.42 14.87 14.70
C GLY A 33 0.53 15.29 13.24
N GLU A 34 0.97 16.53 13.00
CA GLU A 34 0.89 17.17 11.69
C GLU A 34 1.67 16.43 10.59
N THR A 35 2.75 15.74 10.96
CA THR A 35 3.57 14.98 9.99
C THR A 35 2.91 13.68 9.52
N TYR A 36 1.92 13.16 10.25
CA TYR A 36 1.20 11.94 9.89
C TYR A 36 0.51 12.08 8.54
N TRP A 37 -0.26 13.14 8.34
CA TRP A 37 -1.07 13.33 7.13
C TRP A 37 -0.19 13.42 5.88
N SER A 38 0.94 14.12 5.97
CA SER A 38 1.90 14.24 4.87
C SER A 38 2.52 12.88 4.53
N LYS A 39 2.99 12.14 5.54
CA LYS A 39 3.64 10.83 5.33
C LYS A 39 2.66 9.76 4.84
N SER A 40 1.49 9.66 5.47
CA SER A 40 0.44 8.72 5.08
C SER A 40 -0.04 9.01 3.65
N SER A 41 -0.29 10.28 3.30
CA SER A 41 -0.66 10.64 1.92
C SER A 41 0.43 10.28 0.90
N SER A 42 1.69 10.57 1.22
CA SER A 42 2.81 10.28 0.32
C SER A 42 2.97 8.78 0.07
N ILE A 43 2.98 7.95 1.11
CA ILE A 43 3.18 6.50 0.95
C ILE A 43 2.00 5.86 0.21
N ARG A 44 0.77 6.33 0.46
CA ARG A 44 -0.43 5.87 -0.26
C ARG A 44 -0.33 6.17 -1.75
N GLY A 45 0.13 7.36 -2.12
CA GLY A 45 0.35 7.73 -3.52
C GLY A 45 1.38 6.83 -4.21
N GLN A 46 2.48 6.48 -3.53
CA GLN A 46 3.50 5.57 -4.07
C GLN A 46 2.94 4.16 -4.28
N ILE A 47 2.18 3.64 -3.32
CA ILE A 47 1.51 2.34 -3.45
C ILE A 47 0.53 2.38 -4.63
N THR A 48 -0.34 3.39 -4.71
CA THR A 48 -1.33 3.54 -5.78
C THR A 48 -0.68 3.62 -7.16
N LEU A 49 0.44 4.33 -7.30
CA LEU A 49 1.18 4.38 -8.56
C LEU A 49 1.66 2.98 -8.96
N LEU A 50 2.25 2.23 -8.03
CA LEU A 50 2.76 0.89 -8.33
C LEU A 50 1.66 -0.11 -8.66
N THR A 51 0.56 -0.10 -7.91
CA THR A 51 -0.58 -0.98 -8.18
C THR A 51 -1.23 -0.65 -9.53
N SER A 52 -1.18 0.61 -9.98
CA SER A 52 -1.70 1.00 -11.29
C SER A 52 -0.95 0.35 -12.47
N PHE A 53 0.36 0.09 -12.33
CA PHE A 53 1.11 -0.66 -13.34
C PHE A 53 0.69 -2.13 -13.43
N LEU A 54 0.04 -2.63 -12.38
CA LEU A 54 -0.56 -3.97 -12.31
C LEU A 54 -2.05 -3.97 -12.68
N ASN A 55 -2.57 -2.82 -13.12
CA ASN A 55 -3.99 -2.58 -13.38
C ASN A 55 -4.89 -2.75 -12.14
N GLU A 56 -4.33 -2.51 -10.95
CA GLU A 56 -5.05 -2.53 -9.67
C GLU A 56 -5.22 -1.10 -9.17
N LYS A 57 -6.47 -0.66 -9.04
CA LYS A 57 -6.82 0.68 -8.58
C LYS A 57 -7.71 0.58 -7.35
N TRP A 58 -7.41 1.40 -6.35
CA TRP A 58 -8.30 1.56 -5.22
C TRP A 58 -9.32 2.66 -5.52
N GLU A 59 -10.58 2.26 -5.68
CA GLU A 59 -11.67 3.16 -5.99
C GLU A 59 -12.75 3.04 -4.90
N TYR A 60 -12.64 3.87 -3.86
CA TYR A 60 -13.53 3.83 -2.70
C TYR A 60 -15.01 3.90 -3.08
N LYS A 61 -15.36 4.73 -4.08
CA LYS A 61 -16.75 4.94 -4.53
C LYS A 61 -17.35 3.75 -5.28
N GLU A 62 -16.52 2.88 -5.84
CA GLU A 62 -16.97 1.73 -6.63
C GLU A 62 -16.92 0.42 -5.85
N SER A 63 -16.02 0.33 -4.87
CA SER A 63 -15.73 -0.89 -4.14
C SER A 63 -16.32 -0.95 -2.73
N GLU A 64 -16.70 0.19 -2.15
CA GLU A 64 -16.97 0.37 -0.70
C GLU A 64 -15.82 -0.15 0.21
N GLN A 65 -14.68 -0.49 -0.39
CA GLN A 65 -13.55 -1.13 0.25
C GLN A 65 -12.70 -0.05 0.94
N SER A 66 -12.41 -0.24 2.22
CA SER A 66 -11.43 0.56 2.92
C SER A 66 -10.05 0.42 2.28
N TYR A 67 -9.19 1.42 2.46
CA TYR A 67 -7.82 1.33 1.94
C TYR A 67 -7.05 0.14 2.53
N PHE A 68 -7.33 -0.22 3.80
CA PHE A 68 -6.71 -1.37 4.45
C PHE A 68 -7.10 -2.70 3.81
N GLU A 69 -8.39 -2.88 3.51
CA GLU A 69 -8.87 -4.07 2.80
C GLU A 69 -8.26 -4.16 1.39
N PHE A 70 -8.08 -3.02 0.71
CA PHE A 70 -7.37 -2.99 -0.56
C PHE A 70 -5.93 -3.48 -0.43
N LEU A 71 -5.20 -3.02 0.59
CA LEU A 71 -3.83 -3.49 0.82
C LEU A 71 -3.79 -4.98 1.15
N ILE A 72 -4.74 -5.49 1.94
CA ILE A 72 -4.84 -6.93 2.23
C ILE A 72 -5.09 -7.73 0.94
N TYR A 73 -5.99 -7.24 0.09
CA TYR A 73 -6.22 -7.84 -1.22
C TYR A 73 -4.94 -7.87 -2.08
N ILE A 74 -4.16 -6.78 -2.12
CA ILE A 74 -2.89 -6.73 -2.86
C ILE A 74 -1.87 -7.72 -2.29
N VAL A 75 -1.72 -7.78 -0.97
CA VAL A 75 -0.81 -8.72 -0.29
C VAL A 75 -1.15 -10.16 -0.64
N ASN A 76 -2.44 -10.51 -0.57
CA ASN A 76 -2.90 -11.87 -0.84
C ASN A 76 -2.81 -12.22 -2.33
N LYS A 77 -3.25 -11.34 -3.23
CA LYS A 77 -3.27 -11.59 -4.68
C LYS A 77 -1.88 -11.81 -5.26
N TYR A 78 -0.88 -11.08 -4.75
CA TYR A 78 0.50 -11.15 -5.26
C TYR A 78 1.45 -11.93 -4.37
N GLU A 79 0.94 -12.59 -3.32
CA GLU A 79 1.73 -13.40 -2.37
C GLU A 79 2.93 -12.62 -1.80
N LEU A 80 2.68 -11.39 -1.34
CA LEU A 80 3.74 -10.51 -0.84
C LEU A 80 4.31 -11.05 0.48
N LYS A 81 5.55 -11.53 0.44
CA LYS A 81 6.23 -12.14 1.59
C LYS A 81 6.86 -11.07 2.48
N GLY A 82 6.70 -11.20 3.79
CA GLY A 82 7.35 -10.31 4.76
C GLY A 82 6.56 -9.04 5.09
N VAL A 83 5.28 -8.98 4.70
CA VAL A 83 4.39 -7.90 5.14
C VAL A 83 4.00 -8.12 6.61
N TRP A 84 4.16 -7.11 7.45
CA TRP A 84 4.00 -7.22 8.89
C TRP A 84 2.54 -7.15 9.33
N ARG A 85 1.99 -8.27 9.82
CA ARG A 85 0.71 -8.36 10.57
C ARG A 85 -0.38 -7.44 9.99
N ILE A 86 -0.58 -7.49 8.68
CA ILE A 86 -1.46 -6.55 7.96
C ILE A 86 -2.92 -6.67 8.42
N GLU A 87 -3.33 -7.86 8.85
CA GLU A 87 -4.66 -8.16 9.38
C GLU A 87 -4.98 -7.33 10.64
N GLU A 88 -3.97 -6.94 11.41
CA GLU A 88 -4.14 -6.15 12.64
C GLU A 88 -4.45 -4.67 12.39
N LEU A 89 -4.28 -4.21 11.15
CA LEU A 89 -4.70 -2.86 10.78
C LEU A 89 -6.22 -2.70 10.84
N ILE A 90 -6.98 -3.78 10.63
CA ILE A 90 -8.45 -3.76 10.69
C ILE A 90 -8.95 -3.56 12.13
N GLU A 91 -8.26 -4.12 13.12
CA GLU A 91 -8.74 -4.15 14.52
C GLU A 91 -8.65 -2.80 15.23
N THR A 92 -7.78 -1.89 14.78
CA THR A 92 -7.48 -0.63 15.47
C THR A 92 -8.50 0.51 15.25
N LYS A 93 -9.54 0.31 14.42
CA LYS A 93 -10.55 1.36 14.10
C LYS A 93 -12.00 0.99 14.42
N LYS A 94 -12.26 0.02 15.30
CA LYS A 94 -13.60 -0.06 15.91
C LYS A 94 -13.72 1.07 16.94
N PRO A 95 -14.68 2.00 16.79
CA PRO A 95 -14.96 2.95 17.85
C PRO A 95 -15.48 2.17 19.06
N THR A 96 -14.78 2.28 20.19
CA THR A 96 -15.39 2.05 21.51
C THR A 96 -16.44 3.11 21.79
#